data_AF-A0A3D0P3K2-F1
#
_entry.id   AF-A0A3D0P3K2-F1
#
_cell.length_a   1.000
_cell.length_b   1.000
_cell.length_c   1.000
_cell.angle_alpha   90.00
_cell.angle_beta   90.00
_cell.angle_gamma   90.00
#
_symmetry.space_group_name_H-M   'P 1'
#
loop_
_entity.id
_entity.type
_entity.pdbx_description
1 polymer ?
#
loop_
_entity_poly.entity_id
_entity_poly.type
_entity_poly.pdbx_seq_one_letter_code
_entity_poly.pdbx_strand_id
1 'polypeptide(L)'
;MKEVSGFFKHYRSIAAAVTLAAFFAVGLATDVADPVSANEATAPNAEHQPAVGANVVVNPGNGQYSTLTAAFDAINAGTHTGAVTVTISSNTTEPGSAVLNSSGAGAASYTSVTIQPGSDNVTVAGPSLQGRGLIELNGADNVIIDGDNPNTAGTNRNLTLQNTAANTVSFTSVIRVALNTTTVTNADFNSFRNLNVVGSATGQNVSTATATTGPQNTTFGIVIGPNASGATTA
;
A
#
# COMPACT_ATOMS: atom_id res chain seq x y z
N MET A 1 0.28 31.78 54.18
CA MET A 1 1.08 32.93 53.69
C MET A 1 2.31 32.35 52.99
N LYS A 2 2.72 32.68 51.77
CA LYS A 2 2.30 33.59 50.70
C LYS A 2 3.20 33.20 49.50
N GLU A 3 2.66 33.07 48.29
CA GLU A 3 3.46 32.91 47.06
C GLU A 3 4.38 34.11 46.81
N VAL A 4 5.50 33.92 46.08
CA VAL A 4 6.03 34.90 45.11
C VAL A 4 6.77 34.19 43.95
N SER A 5 6.35 34.52 42.73
CA SER A 5 6.86 34.19 41.40
C SER A 5 8.11 35.00 40.95
N GLY A 6 8.80 34.58 39.88
CA GLY A 6 9.29 35.55 38.87
C GLY A 6 10.63 35.31 38.17
N PHE A 7 10.57 34.82 36.93
CA PHE A 7 11.29 35.27 35.72
C PHE A 7 12.63 36.02 35.82
N PHE A 8 13.67 35.49 35.15
CA PHE A 8 14.82 36.28 34.68
C PHE A 8 15.05 36.05 33.17
N LYS A 9 15.07 37.15 32.40
CA LYS A 9 15.39 37.21 30.97
C LYS A 9 16.56 38.19 30.82
N HIS A 10 17.50 37.88 29.91
CA HIS A 10 18.39 38.76 29.12
C HIS A 10 19.87 38.34 29.11
N TYR A 11 20.37 37.93 27.94
CA TYR A 11 21.76 38.15 27.54
C TYR A 11 21.77 39.09 26.33
N ARG A 12 22.64 40.11 26.39
CA ARG A 12 22.77 41.21 25.41
C ARG A 12 23.96 40.98 24.47
N SER A 13 23.69 41.18 23.17
CA SER A 13 24.50 41.81 22.10
C SER A 13 26.03 41.63 21.99
N ILE A 14 26.50 41.24 20.79
CA ILE A 14 27.77 41.69 20.20
C ILE A 14 27.47 42.23 18.79
N ALA A 15 27.94 43.45 18.53
CA ALA A 15 27.87 44.15 17.25
C ALA A 15 29.20 44.05 16.49
N ALA A 16 29.16 43.98 15.17
CA ALA A 16 30.27 44.34 14.29
C ALA A 16 29.68 44.96 13.00
N ALA A 17 30.10 46.19 12.69
CA ALA A 17 29.62 47.01 11.59
C ALA A 17 30.51 46.87 10.34
N VAL A 18 29.92 46.93 9.13
CA VAL A 18 30.59 47.34 7.88
C VAL A 18 29.62 48.18 7.03
N THR A 19 30.20 49.13 6.30
CA THR A 19 29.74 50.47 5.90
C THR A 19 28.82 50.55 4.68
N LEU A 20 28.11 51.69 4.58
CA LEU A 20 27.16 52.15 3.54
C LEU A 20 27.84 52.72 2.27
N ALA A 21 27.25 52.48 1.09
CA ALA A 21 27.29 53.41 -0.06
C ALA A 21 26.01 53.28 -0.91
N ALA A 22 25.50 54.43 -1.37
CA ALA A 22 24.12 54.73 -1.78
C ALA A 22 23.79 54.49 -3.26
N PHE A 23 22.49 54.43 -3.62
CA PHE A 23 21.92 55.05 -4.83
C PHE A 23 20.44 55.45 -4.63
N PHE A 24 20.06 56.54 -5.31
CA PHE A 24 18.92 57.44 -5.09
C PHE A 24 17.53 56.95 -5.57
N ALA A 25 16.51 57.61 -5.02
CA ALA A 25 15.05 57.42 -5.12
C ALA A 25 14.40 57.67 -6.50
N VAL A 26 13.18 57.11 -6.69
CA VAL A 26 11.89 57.72 -7.15
C VAL A 26 10.83 56.62 -6.88
N GLY A 27 9.61 56.79 -6.38
CA GLY A 27 8.73 57.88 -6.00
C GLY A 27 7.40 57.19 -5.62
N LEU A 28 6.79 57.57 -4.50
CA LEU A 28 5.53 56.99 -4.03
C LEU A 28 4.37 57.71 -4.73
N ALA A 29 3.59 57.00 -5.55
CA ALA A 29 2.30 57.47 -6.04
C ALA A 29 1.20 56.60 -5.45
N THR A 30 0.33 57.23 -4.66
CA THR A 30 -0.96 56.70 -4.21
C THR A 30 -1.87 56.56 -5.41
N ASP A 31 -2.30 55.34 -5.74
CA ASP A 31 -3.45 55.14 -6.61
C ASP A 31 -4.59 54.53 -5.80
N VAL A 32 -5.72 55.22 -5.83
CA VAL A 32 -6.97 54.83 -5.15
C VAL A 32 -7.64 53.86 -6.11
N ALA A 33 -7.49 52.56 -5.87
CA ALA A 33 -8.20 51.56 -6.66
C ALA A 33 -9.71 51.67 -6.41
N ASP A 34 -10.46 52.03 -7.46
CA ASP A 34 -11.90 51.83 -7.56
C ASP A 34 -12.25 50.35 -7.32
N PRO A 35 -13.46 50.02 -6.79
CA PRO A 35 -13.83 48.64 -6.54
C PRO A 35 -14.03 47.89 -7.87
N VAL A 36 -13.03 47.09 -8.26
CA VAL A 36 -13.19 46.11 -9.34
C VAL A 36 -14.19 45.04 -8.89
N SER A 37 -15.35 45.06 -9.54
CA SER A 37 -16.38 44.03 -9.51
C SER A 37 -15.76 42.64 -9.58
N ALA A 38 -16.18 41.73 -8.71
CA ALA A 38 -15.76 40.34 -8.71
C ALA A 38 -16.03 39.71 -10.07
N ASN A 39 -14.99 39.63 -10.90
CA ASN A 39 -15.00 38.76 -12.06
C ASN A 39 -14.76 37.35 -11.53
N GLU A 40 -15.71 36.45 -11.77
CA GLU A 40 -15.53 35.03 -11.44
C GLU A 40 -14.24 34.54 -12.06
N ALA A 41 -13.28 34.18 -11.22
CA ALA A 41 -12.15 33.38 -11.65
C ALA A 41 -12.71 32.00 -11.99
N THR A 42 -13.14 31.80 -13.23
CA THR A 42 -13.21 30.47 -13.81
C THR A 42 -11.81 29.90 -13.68
N ALA A 43 -11.67 28.90 -12.81
CA ALA A 43 -10.43 28.19 -12.60
C ALA A 43 -9.83 27.83 -13.97
N PRO A 44 -8.50 27.94 -14.16
CA PRO A 44 -7.89 27.45 -15.37
C PRO A 44 -8.35 25.99 -15.51
N ASN A 45 -8.92 25.70 -16.68
CA ASN A 45 -9.15 24.35 -17.15
C ASN A 45 -8.04 23.45 -16.61
N ALA A 46 -8.37 22.60 -15.64
CA ALA A 46 -7.52 21.49 -15.31
C ALA A 46 -7.37 20.75 -16.64
N GLU A 47 -6.22 20.88 -17.28
CA GLU A 47 -5.83 19.93 -18.29
C GLU A 47 -6.06 18.58 -17.61
N HIS A 48 -6.97 17.80 -18.18
CA HIS A 48 -7.13 16.41 -17.80
C HIS A 48 -5.78 15.79 -18.07
N GLN A 49 -4.89 15.82 -17.08
CA GLN A 49 -3.74 14.95 -17.04
C GLN A 49 -4.36 13.57 -17.25
N PRO A 50 -4.04 12.88 -18.36
CA PRO A 50 -4.70 11.62 -18.68
C PRO A 50 -4.59 10.79 -17.42
N ALA A 51 -5.73 10.30 -16.93
CA ALA A 51 -5.77 9.45 -15.76
C ALA A 51 -4.61 8.47 -15.89
N VAL A 52 -3.63 8.54 -14.97
CA VAL A 52 -2.60 7.49 -14.90
C VAL A 52 -3.40 6.22 -14.74
N GLY A 53 -3.42 5.39 -15.78
CA GLY A 53 -4.30 4.23 -15.82
C GLY A 53 -4.14 3.45 -14.53
N ALA A 54 -5.24 3.22 -13.82
CA ALA A 54 -5.19 2.56 -12.54
C ALA A 54 -4.56 1.17 -12.71
N ASN A 55 -3.55 0.86 -11.89
CA ASN A 55 -2.88 -0.43 -11.95
C ASN A 55 -3.78 -1.53 -11.39
N VAL A 56 -4.70 -1.18 -10.49
CA VAL A 56 -5.67 -2.06 -9.87
C VAL A 56 -7.07 -1.45 -9.96
N VAL A 57 -8.03 -2.25 -10.44
CA VAL A 57 -9.45 -1.88 -10.51
C VAL A 57 -10.27 -2.82 -9.63
N VAL A 58 -11.14 -2.28 -8.77
CA VAL A 58 -11.99 -3.06 -7.85
C VAL A 58 -13.46 -2.85 -8.17
N ASN A 59 -14.18 -3.96 -8.33
CA ASN A 59 -15.63 -3.99 -8.49
C ASN A 59 -16.27 -4.77 -7.33
N PRO A 60 -17.48 -4.40 -6.87
CA PRO A 60 -18.35 -3.34 -7.36
C PRO A 60 -17.84 -1.92 -7.02
N GLY A 61 -18.34 -0.91 -7.73
CA GLY A 61 -18.01 0.51 -7.46
C GLY A 61 -16.90 1.10 -8.35
N ASN A 62 -16.28 0.29 -9.22
CA ASN A 62 -15.23 0.71 -10.16
C ASN A 62 -14.11 1.54 -9.49
N GLY A 63 -13.69 1.10 -8.30
CA GLY A 63 -12.61 1.73 -7.56
C GLY A 63 -11.29 1.59 -8.30
N GLN A 64 -10.47 2.64 -8.30
CA GLN A 64 -9.21 2.71 -9.02
C GLN A 64 -8.07 2.98 -8.04
N TYR A 65 -7.06 2.10 -8.04
CA TYR A 65 -5.95 2.14 -7.10
C TYR A 65 -4.62 1.95 -7.82
N SER A 66 -3.58 2.58 -7.29
CA SER A 66 -2.20 2.42 -7.79
C SER A 66 -1.54 1.11 -7.33
N THR A 67 -2.04 0.50 -6.25
CA THR A 67 -1.46 -0.68 -5.62
C THR A 67 -2.55 -1.64 -5.11
N LEU A 68 -2.19 -2.91 -4.93
CA LEU A 68 -3.08 -3.89 -4.29
C LEU A 68 -3.29 -3.56 -2.81
N THR A 69 -2.28 -2.99 -2.14
CA THR A 69 -2.37 -2.51 -0.76
C THR A 69 -3.52 -1.50 -0.61
N ALA A 70 -3.56 -0.47 -1.47
CA ALA A 70 -4.61 0.54 -1.40
C ALA A 70 -6.01 -0.03 -1.74
N ALA A 71 -6.07 -0.99 -2.66
CA ALA A 71 -7.32 -1.69 -2.98
C ALA A 71 -7.84 -2.51 -1.77
N PHE A 72 -6.96 -3.23 -1.08
CA PHE A 72 -7.31 -3.98 0.12
C PHE A 72 -7.69 -3.06 1.29
N ASP A 73 -7.00 -1.94 1.48
CA ASP A 73 -7.36 -0.95 2.49
C ASP A 73 -8.80 -0.44 2.27
N ALA A 74 -9.20 -0.20 1.02
CA ALA A 74 -10.56 0.21 0.69
C ALA A 74 -11.60 -0.91 0.91
N ILE A 75 -11.28 -2.18 0.62
CA ILE A 75 -12.15 -3.33 0.95
C ILE A 75 -12.31 -3.45 2.46
N ASN A 76 -11.22 -3.35 3.22
CA ASN A 76 -11.21 -3.42 4.69
C ASN A 76 -11.99 -2.25 5.32
N ALA A 77 -12.02 -1.09 4.66
CA ALA A 77 -12.81 0.08 5.06
C ALA A 77 -14.30 -0.04 4.68
N GLY A 78 -14.72 -1.12 4.03
CA GLY A 78 -16.11 -1.34 3.63
C GLY A 78 -16.54 -0.59 2.37
N THR A 79 -15.60 -0.01 1.61
CA THR A 79 -15.91 0.69 0.34
C THR A 79 -16.41 -0.28 -0.73
N HIS A 80 -15.89 -1.50 -0.74
CA HIS A 80 -16.28 -2.57 -1.67
C HIS A 80 -16.82 -3.75 -0.88
N THR A 81 -18.09 -4.09 -1.09
CA THR A 81 -18.83 -5.11 -0.31
C THR A 81 -19.46 -6.16 -1.23
N GLY A 82 -19.93 -7.26 -0.65
CA GLY A 82 -20.51 -8.37 -1.42
C GLY A 82 -19.44 -9.15 -2.20
N ALA A 83 -19.76 -9.61 -3.42
CA ALA A 83 -18.79 -10.30 -4.25
C ALA A 83 -17.84 -9.29 -4.91
N VAL A 84 -16.57 -9.30 -4.48
CA VAL A 84 -15.55 -8.35 -4.94
C VAL A 84 -14.64 -8.99 -5.99
N THR A 85 -14.38 -8.26 -7.07
CA THR A 85 -13.36 -8.60 -8.06
C THR A 85 -12.29 -7.52 -8.09
N VAL A 86 -11.05 -7.91 -7.90
CA VAL A 86 -9.84 -7.09 -7.97
C VAL A 86 -9.08 -7.48 -9.24
N THR A 87 -9.05 -6.56 -10.20
CA THR A 87 -8.38 -6.74 -11.49
C THR A 87 -7.04 -6.00 -11.49
N ILE A 88 -5.93 -6.71 -11.68
CA ILE A 88 -4.59 -6.13 -11.83
C ILE A 88 -4.38 -5.78 -13.31
N SER A 89 -4.59 -4.51 -13.66
CA SER A 89 -4.50 -3.99 -15.03
C SER A 89 -3.08 -3.62 -15.45
N SER A 90 -2.17 -3.39 -14.49
CA SER A 90 -0.76 -3.11 -14.76
C SER A 90 0.11 -3.54 -13.58
N ASN A 91 1.44 -3.53 -13.77
CA ASN A 91 2.39 -3.88 -12.73
C ASN A 91 2.24 -2.95 -11.52
N THR A 92 2.25 -3.49 -10.31
CA THR A 92 2.23 -2.69 -9.07
C THR A 92 3.56 -2.78 -8.33
N THR A 93 3.89 -1.72 -7.60
CA THR A 93 4.93 -1.74 -6.57
C THR A 93 4.27 -1.51 -5.23
N GLU A 94 4.21 -2.56 -4.42
CA GLU A 94 3.61 -2.54 -3.09
C GLU A 94 4.60 -1.92 -2.08
N PRO A 95 4.16 -0.98 -1.23
CA PRO A 95 5.03 -0.36 -0.21
C PRO A 95 5.33 -1.31 0.97
N GLY A 96 4.63 -2.44 1.04
CA GLY A 96 4.71 -3.44 2.09
C GLY A 96 3.74 -4.59 1.79
N SER A 97 3.33 -5.34 2.81
CA SER A 97 2.32 -6.38 2.61
C SER A 97 0.94 -5.78 2.33
N ALA A 98 0.29 -6.23 1.27
CA ALA A 98 -1.13 -6.00 1.03
C ALA A 98 -1.95 -6.93 1.94
N VAL A 99 -2.75 -6.37 2.85
CA VAL A 99 -3.48 -7.13 3.88
C VAL A 99 -4.97 -7.13 3.62
N LEU A 100 -5.55 -8.30 3.41
CA LEU A 100 -7.01 -8.46 3.38
C LEU A 100 -7.45 -9.07 4.72
N ASN A 101 -8.30 -8.36 5.46
CA ASN A 101 -8.87 -8.86 6.70
C ASN A 101 -10.13 -9.69 6.43
N SER A 102 -10.46 -10.59 7.34
CA SER A 102 -11.73 -11.33 7.31
C SER A 102 -12.95 -10.42 7.14
N SER A 103 -13.96 -10.91 6.44
CA SER A 103 -15.24 -10.21 6.36
C SER A 103 -15.85 -10.12 7.76
N GLY A 104 -16.38 -8.95 8.12
CA GLY A 104 -16.86 -8.60 9.46
C GLY A 104 -15.77 -8.08 10.42
N ALA A 105 -14.49 -8.10 10.02
CA ALA A 105 -13.44 -7.39 10.74
C ALA A 105 -13.54 -5.87 10.48
N GLY A 106 -13.89 -5.09 11.51
CA GLY A 106 -14.08 -3.66 11.34
C GLY A 106 -15.23 -3.35 10.40
N ALA A 107 -14.94 -2.70 9.26
CA ALA A 107 -15.93 -2.37 8.23
C ALA A 107 -15.91 -3.32 7.02
N ALA A 108 -14.99 -4.30 6.99
CA ALA A 108 -14.93 -5.27 5.90
C ALA A 108 -16.24 -6.05 5.81
N SER A 109 -16.82 -6.16 4.61
CA SER A 109 -18.13 -6.81 4.44
C SER A 109 -18.29 -7.42 3.03
N TYR A 110 -17.33 -8.25 2.63
CA TYR A 110 -17.39 -8.99 1.37
C TYR A 110 -17.91 -10.42 1.58
N THR A 111 -18.48 -11.03 0.54
CA THR A 111 -18.87 -12.46 0.52
C THR A 111 -17.81 -13.33 -0.14
N SER A 112 -17.05 -12.76 -1.09
CA SER A 112 -15.92 -13.38 -1.77
C SER A 112 -15.00 -12.30 -2.33
N VAL A 113 -13.72 -12.63 -2.52
CA VAL A 113 -12.76 -11.76 -3.21
C VAL A 113 -12.04 -12.56 -4.28
N THR A 114 -12.18 -12.17 -5.55
CA THR A 114 -11.38 -12.74 -6.65
C THR A 114 -10.33 -11.73 -7.07
N ILE A 115 -9.07 -12.12 -7.07
CA ILE A 115 -7.93 -11.33 -7.54
C ILE A 115 -7.40 -11.99 -8.82
N GLN A 116 -7.36 -11.24 -9.91
CA GLN A 116 -6.97 -11.75 -11.22
C GLN A 116 -6.27 -10.70 -12.08
N PRO A 117 -5.45 -11.10 -13.07
CA PRO A 117 -4.89 -10.16 -14.04
C PRO A 117 -5.96 -9.67 -15.02
N GLY A 118 -5.90 -8.38 -15.37
CA GLY A 118 -6.68 -7.79 -16.45
C GLY A 118 -5.88 -7.59 -17.75
N SER A 119 -4.58 -7.90 -17.70
CA SER A 119 -3.64 -7.82 -18.82
C SER A 119 -2.62 -8.94 -18.69
N ASP A 120 -2.01 -9.32 -19.81
CA ASP A 120 -1.02 -10.39 -19.82
C ASP A 120 0.29 -9.95 -19.14
N ASN A 121 0.96 -10.90 -18.49
CA ASN A 121 2.27 -10.73 -17.85
C ASN A 121 2.35 -9.58 -16.82
N VAL A 122 1.30 -9.36 -16.04
CA VAL A 122 1.31 -8.37 -14.95
C VAL A 122 2.02 -8.91 -13.71
N THR A 123 2.65 -8.01 -12.97
CA THR A 123 3.42 -8.32 -11.77
C THR A 123 2.98 -7.46 -10.59
N VAL A 124 2.65 -8.09 -9.47
CA VAL A 124 2.52 -7.43 -8.16
C VAL A 124 3.80 -7.71 -7.39
N ALA A 125 4.60 -6.67 -7.13
CA ALA A 125 5.89 -6.82 -6.47
C ALA A 125 6.07 -5.87 -5.30
N GLY A 126 6.73 -6.32 -4.23
CA GLY A 126 7.06 -5.47 -3.09
C GLY A 126 7.74 -6.23 -1.95
N PRO A 127 8.41 -5.53 -1.03
CA PRO A 127 9.08 -6.17 0.09
C PRO A 127 8.08 -6.46 1.21
N SER A 128 7.94 -7.73 1.61
CA SER A 128 7.23 -8.03 2.86
C SER A 128 8.11 -7.76 4.09
N LEU A 129 7.46 -7.53 5.22
CA LEU A 129 8.14 -7.45 6.50
C LEU A 129 8.45 -8.85 7.05
N GLN A 130 9.33 -8.93 8.04
CA GLN A 130 9.62 -10.17 8.75
C GLN A 130 8.32 -10.81 9.26
N GLY A 131 8.16 -12.10 9.00
CA GLY A 131 6.98 -12.86 9.41
C GLY A 131 5.73 -12.66 8.55
N ARG A 132 5.82 -11.88 7.46
CA ARG A 132 4.65 -11.50 6.63
C ARG A 132 4.77 -11.91 5.17
N GLY A 133 3.62 -11.98 4.50
CA GLY A 133 3.51 -12.19 3.05
C GLY A 133 3.60 -10.89 2.26
N LEU A 134 3.89 -10.94 0.94
CA LEU A 134 3.58 -9.83 0.03
C LEU A 134 2.07 -9.59 0.01
N ILE A 135 1.30 -10.69 -0.08
CA ILE A 135 -0.14 -10.72 0.14
C ILE A 135 -0.39 -11.46 1.45
N GLU A 136 -1.17 -10.86 2.34
CA GLU A 136 -1.57 -11.46 3.61
C GLU A 136 -3.09 -11.54 3.71
N LEU A 137 -3.59 -12.78 3.75
CA LEU A 137 -4.98 -13.11 4.06
C LEU A 137 -5.09 -13.31 5.57
N ASN A 138 -5.54 -12.27 6.27
CA ASN A 138 -5.66 -12.25 7.72
C ASN A 138 -7.03 -12.77 8.15
N GLY A 139 -7.15 -14.10 8.22
CA GLY A 139 -8.43 -14.77 8.45
C GLY A 139 -9.44 -14.63 7.31
N ALA A 140 -9.00 -14.19 6.14
CA ALA A 140 -9.90 -13.96 5.03
C ALA A 140 -10.43 -15.28 4.48
N ASP A 141 -11.76 -15.39 4.36
CA ASP A 141 -12.44 -16.52 3.73
C ASP A 141 -12.82 -16.20 2.28
N ASN A 142 -13.07 -17.25 1.48
CA ASN A 142 -13.59 -17.14 0.11
C ASN A 142 -12.73 -16.25 -0.81
N VAL A 143 -11.40 -16.32 -0.67
CA VAL A 143 -10.47 -15.59 -1.53
C VAL A 143 -9.93 -16.49 -2.64
N ILE A 144 -10.09 -16.06 -3.88
CA ILE A 144 -9.49 -16.70 -5.05
C ILE A 144 -8.40 -15.76 -5.58
N ILE A 145 -7.16 -16.23 -5.63
CA ILE A 145 -6.08 -15.57 -6.38
C ILE A 145 -5.78 -16.43 -7.60
N ASP A 146 -6.23 -15.95 -8.76
CA ASP A 146 -6.15 -16.65 -10.02
C ASP A 146 -5.21 -15.89 -10.97
N GLY A 147 -4.16 -16.55 -11.43
CA GLY A 147 -3.27 -15.96 -12.44
C GLY A 147 -3.73 -16.12 -13.87
N ASP A 148 -4.89 -16.73 -14.09
CA ASP A 148 -5.52 -16.77 -15.41
C ASP A 148 -6.11 -15.39 -15.78
N ASN A 149 -5.66 -14.83 -16.90
CA ASN A 149 -6.28 -13.65 -17.49
C ASN A 149 -7.52 -14.09 -18.27
N PRO A 150 -8.75 -13.73 -17.85
CA PRO A 150 -9.97 -14.16 -18.51
C PRO A 150 -10.14 -13.58 -19.91
N ASN A 151 -9.35 -12.56 -20.27
CA ASN A 151 -9.36 -11.95 -21.60
C ASN A 151 -8.40 -12.64 -22.58
N THR A 152 -7.64 -13.65 -22.11
CA THR A 152 -6.67 -14.40 -22.91
C THR A 152 -7.13 -15.83 -23.04
N ALA A 153 -7.12 -16.34 -24.28
CA ALA A 153 -7.67 -17.66 -24.57
C ALA A 153 -6.85 -18.79 -23.91
N GLY A 154 -7.57 -19.73 -23.27
CA GLY A 154 -7.00 -20.87 -22.58
C GLY A 154 -6.41 -20.52 -21.21
N THR A 155 -6.19 -21.55 -20.38
CA THR A 155 -5.63 -21.35 -19.04
C THR A 155 -4.17 -20.90 -19.13
N ASN A 156 -3.88 -19.74 -18.55
CA ASN A 156 -2.58 -19.07 -18.63
C ASN A 156 -2.05 -18.71 -17.24
N ARG A 157 -0.82 -18.16 -17.17
CA ARG A 157 -0.17 -17.72 -15.91
C ARG A 157 0.32 -16.29 -16.01
N ASN A 158 -0.63 -15.39 -16.17
CA ASN A 158 -0.39 -13.98 -16.48
C ASN A 158 -0.25 -13.09 -15.24
N LEU A 159 -0.38 -13.64 -14.02
CA LEU A 159 -0.09 -12.92 -12.79
C LEU A 159 1.18 -13.46 -12.12
N THR A 160 2.17 -12.59 -12.00
CA THR A 160 3.37 -12.83 -11.19
C THR A 160 3.23 -12.12 -9.84
N LEU A 161 3.43 -12.88 -8.76
CA LEU A 161 3.53 -12.33 -7.42
C LEU A 161 4.97 -12.45 -6.95
N GLN A 162 5.60 -11.32 -6.64
CA GLN A 162 7.02 -11.27 -6.32
C GLN A 162 7.28 -10.57 -5.00
N ASN A 163 7.74 -11.32 -4.01
CA ASN A 163 8.27 -10.72 -2.79
C ASN A 163 9.71 -10.27 -3.04
N THR A 164 9.98 -8.98 -2.88
CA THR A 164 11.30 -8.35 -3.11
C THR A 164 12.03 -8.00 -1.82
N ALA A 165 11.63 -8.58 -0.68
CA ALA A 165 12.32 -8.37 0.59
C ALA A 165 13.81 -8.72 0.47
N ALA A 166 14.66 -7.96 1.16
CA ALA A 166 16.10 -8.23 1.17
C ALA A 166 16.38 -9.61 1.79
N ASN A 167 17.46 -10.27 1.33
CA ASN A 167 17.89 -11.58 1.86
C ASN A 167 18.28 -11.57 3.35
N THR A 168 18.32 -10.41 4.00
CA THR A 168 18.49 -10.27 5.46
C THR A 168 17.17 -10.32 6.23
N VAL A 169 16.02 -10.35 5.55
CA VAL A 169 14.69 -10.43 6.15
C VAL A 169 14.22 -11.88 6.10
N SER A 170 14.19 -12.53 7.26
CA SER A 170 13.70 -13.91 7.40
C SER A 170 12.18 -13.97 7.57
N PHE A 171 11.62 -15.17 7.42
CA PHE A 171 10.19 -15.48 7.63
C PHE A 171 9.25 -14.73 6.69
N THR A 172 9.73 -14.39 5.48
CA THR A 172 8.92 -13.74 4.46
C THR A 172 8.21 -14.77 3.58
N SER A 173 7.03 -14.45 3.07
CA SER A 173 6.38 -15.26 2.04
C SER A 173 5.83 -14.43 0.89
N VAL A 174 5.47 -15.08 -0.23
CA VAL A 174 4.73 -14.37 -1.29
C VAL A 174 3.26 -14.24 -0.87
N ILE A 175 2.64 -15.37 -0.52
CA ILE A 175 1.28 -15.39 0.02
C ILE A 175 1.34 -15.94 1.44
N ARG A 176 0.67 -15.27 2.37
CA ARG A 176 0.48 -15.73 3.74
C ARG A 176 -1.01 -15.83 4.04
N VAL A 177 -1.44 -16.97 4.53
CA VAL A 177 -2.72 -17.11 5.24
C VAL A 177 -2.39 -17.05 6.73
N ALA A 178 -2.82 -15.99 7.41
CA ALA A 178 -2.52 -15.74 8.80
C ALA A 178 -3.72 -16.15 9.67
N LEU A 179 -3.45 -17.03 10.65
CA LEU A 179 -4.41 -17.55 11.63
C LEU A 179 -3.93 -17.28 13.06
N ASN A 180 -4.84 -17.32 14.02
CA ASN A 180 -4.56 -17.34 15.46
C ASN A 180 -5.58 -18.26 16.16
N THR A 181 -5.12 -19.03 17.15
CA THR A 181 -5.93 -20.00 17.90
C THR A 181 -7.08 -19.40 18.71
N THR A 182 -7.12 -18.08 18.92
CA THR A 182 -8.13 -17.44 19.78
C THR A 182 -9.15 -16.62 19.02
N THR A 183 -8.73 -15.88 18.00
CA THR A 183 -9.57 -14.82 17.41
C THR A 183 -9.67 -14.90 15.89
N VAL A 184 -8.77 -15.62 15.21
CA VAL A 184 -8.77 -15.78 13.75
C VAL A 184 -8.50 -17.24 13.43
N THR A 185 -9.45 -18.10 13.77
CA THR A 185 -9.21 -19.56 13.81
C THR A 185 -9.34 -20.25 12.46
N ASN A 186 -9.88 -19.56 11.45
CA ASN A 186 -10.15 -20.09 10.12
C ASN A 186 -9.80 -19.07 9.02
N ALA A 187 -9.66 -19.62 7.82
CA ALA A 187 -9.46 -18.90 6.56
C ALA A 187 -9.86 -19.89 5.45
N ASP A 188 -11.15 -20.16 5.39
CA ASP A 188 -11.75 -21.25 4.65
C ASP A 188 -11.98 -20.88 3.18
N PHE A 189 -12.04 -21.90 2.32
CA PHE A 189 -12.35 -21.77 0.89
C PHE A 189 -11.44 -20.83 0.09
N ASN A 190 -10.20 -20.65 0.55
CA ASN A 190 -9.18 -19.92 -0.19
C ASN A 190 -8.56 -20.79 -1.29
N SER A 191 -8.33 -20.20 -2.46
CA SER A 191 -7.75 -20.88 -3.63
C SER A 191 -6.67 -20.03 -4.28
N PHE A 192 -5.52 -20.64 -4.56
CA PHE A 192 -4.38 -20.03 -5.24
C PHE A 192 -4.04 -20.87 -6.46
N ARG A 193 -4.25 -20.34 -7.67
CA ARG A 193 -4.10 -21.12 -8.90
C ARG A 193 -3.58 -20.29 -10.06
N ASN A 194 -2.92 -20.95 -11.01
CA ASN A 194 -2.42 -20.33 -12.24
C ASN A 194 -1.42 -19.17 -12.04
N LEU A 195 -0.72 -19.12 -10.90
CA LEU A 195 0.20 -18.03 -10.56
C LEU A 195 1.66 -18.34 -10.96
N ASN A 196 2.43 -17.29 -11.23
CA ASN A 196 3.89 -17.33 -11.09
C ASN A 196 4.25 -16.78 -9.70
N VAL A 197 4.94 -17.56 -8.88
CA VAL A 197 5.27 -17.21 -7.49
C VAL A 197 6.77 -17.06 -7.34
N VAL A 198 7.23 -15.86 -6.98
CA VAL A 198 8.66 -15.53 -6.87
C VAL A 198 8.97 -15.05 -5.45
N GLY A 199 9.72 -15.87 -4.71
CA GLY A 199 10.15 -15.56 -3.34
C GLY A 199 11.33 -14.57 -3.29
N SER A 200 11.60 -14.06 -2.09
CA SER A 200 12.65 -13.07 -1.81
C SER A 200 14.07 -13.64 -1.87
N ALA A 201 14.25 -14.92 -1.53
CA ALA A 201 15.54 -15.60 -1.45
C ALA A 201 16.17 -15.94 -2.83
N THR A 202 16.40 -14.93 -3.66
CA THR A 202 17.00 -15.13 -4.99
C THR A 202 18.44 -15.63 -4.88
N GLY A 203 18.80 -16.67 -5.64
CA GLY A 203 20.16 -17.22 -5.70
C GLY A 203 20.56 -18.11 -4.52
N GLN A 204 19.61 -18.41 -3.64
CA GLN A 204 19.86 -19.11 -2.39
C GLN A 204 19.72 -20.63 -2.45
N ASN A 205 19.23 -21.16 -3.58
CA ASN A 205 19.21 -22.60 -3.86
C ASN A 205 20.57 -23.04 -4.44
N VAL A 206 21.60 -23.01 -3.60
CA VAL A 206 22.98 -23.36 -3.95
C VAL A 206 23.65 -24.16 -2.83
N SER A 207 24.59 -25.05 -3.18
CA SER A 207 25.24 -25.94 -2.19
C SER A 207 26.07 -25.21 -1.13
N THR A 208 26.49 -23.98 -1.39
CA THR A 208 27.25 -23.14 -0.46
C THR A 208 26.37 -22.38 0.53
N ALA A 209 25.05 -22.40 0.36
CA ALA A 209 24.11 -21.81 1.31
C ALA A 209 23.92 -22.73 2.53
N THR A 210 24.75 -22.57 3.55
CA THR A 210 24.80 -23.47 4.73
C THR A 210 24.12 -22.89 5.99
N ALA A 211 23.56 -21.69 5.93
CA ALA A 211 22.94 -21.04 7.10
C ALA A 211 21.65 -21.74 7.52
N THR A 212 21.54 -22.19 8.78
CA THR A 212 20.36 -22.90 9.29
C THR A 212 19.16 -22.01 9.61
N THR A 213 19.39 -20.71 9.77
CA THR A 213 18.35 -19.70 10.09
C THR A 213 18.21 -18.62 9.00
N GLY A 214 18.95 -18.76 7.90
CA GLY A 214 18.98 -17.80 6.81
C GLY A 214 17.72 -17.85 5.92
N PRO A 215 17.62 -16.94 4.94
CA PRO A 215 16.50 -16.86 4.00
C PRO A 215 16.31 -18.16 3.18
N GLN A 216 17.34 -18.99 3.09
CA GLN A 216 17.29 -20.28 2.39
C GLN A 216 16.38 -21.30 3.08
N ASN A 217 16.15 -21.10 4.39
CA ASN A 217 15.33 -21.97 5.23
C ASN A 217 14.09 -21.26 5.81
N THR A 218 13.93 -19.96 5.55
CA THR A 218 12.91 -19.12 6.20
C THR A 218 12.11 -18.27 5.22
N THR A 219 12.18 -18.55 3.92
CA THR A 219 11.34 -17.89 2.92
C THR A 219 10.42 -18.90 2.26
N PHE A 220 9.19 -18.49 1.99
CA PHE A 220 8.14 -19.39 1.51
C PHE A 220 7.45 -18.82 0.28
N GLY A 221 7.02 -19.68 -0.65
CA GLY A 221 6.10 -19.25 -1.71
C GLY A 221 4.74 -18.92 -1.09
N ILE A 222 4.09 -19.94 -0.56
CA ILE A 222 2.80 -19.84 0.13
C ILE A 222 2.97 -20.48 1.51
N VAL A 223 2.49 -19.80 2.55
CA VAL A 223 2.51 -20.32 3.92
C VAL A 223 1.18 -20.09 4.60
N ILE A 224 0.71 -21.10 5.33
CA ILE A 224 -0.39 -20.98 6.28
C ILE A 224 0.26 -20.95 7.66
N GLY A 225 0.16 -19.82 8.34
CA GLY A 225 1.00 -19.53 9.49
C GLY A 225 0.24 -18.88 10.64
N PRO A 226 0.78 -18.99 11.87
CA PRO A 226 0.19 -18.38 13.05
C PRO A 226 0.34 -16.85 13.03
N ASN A 227 -0.14 -16.18 14.07
CA ASN A 227 -0.02 -14.73 14.30
C ASN A 227 -0.78 -13.85 13.28
N ALA A 228 -2.05 -14.17 13.04
CA ALA A 228 -3.01 -13.18 12.55
C ALA A 228 -3.01 -11.93 13.44
N SER A 229 -3.13 -10.75 12.84
CA SER A 229 -3.09 -9.45 13.53
C SER A 229 -4.28 -8.59 13.10
N GLY A 230 -5.09 -8.07 14.03
CA GLY A 230 -6.20 -7.17 13.71
C GLY A 230 -7.48 -7.46 14.49
N ALA A 231 -8.45 -6.55 14.40
CA ALA A 231 -9.78 -6.72 14.98
C ALA A 231 -10.47 -7.90 14.29
N THR A 232 -11.07 -8.76 15.08
CA THR A 232 -11.65 -10.02 14.60
C THR A 232 -13.16 -9.91 14.50
N THR A 233 -13.76 -10.75 13.68
CA THR A 233 -15.18 -11.05 13.77
C THR A 233 -15.53 -11.65 15.13
N ALA A 234 -16.77 -11.43 15.54
CA ALA A 234 -17.49 -12.25 16.50
C ALA A 234 -18.15 -13.44 15.76
#